data_AF-A0A8K0D0Y6-F1
#
_entry.id   AF-A0A8K0D0Y6-F1
#
_cell.length_a   1.000
_cell.length_b   1.000
_cell.length_c   1.000
_cell.angle_alpha   90.00
_cell.angle_beta   90.00
_cell.angle_gamma   90.00
#
_symmetry.space_group_name_H-M   'P 1'
#
loop_
_entity.id
_entity.type
_entity.pdbx_description
1 polymer ?
#
loop_
_entity_poly.entity_id
_entity_poly.type
_entity_poly.pdbx_seq_one_letter_code
_entity_poly.pdbx_strand_id
1 'polypeptide(L)' 'MFGVGEDMVISLINQGDIPPNRGYKLFFDNYFSSSNLLCYLAEKGYCTTATIQDTRTGRCPLMDSKSMNKKERG' A
#
# COMPACT_ATOMS: atom_id res chain seq x y z
N MET A 1 -0.08 14.90 3.76
CA MET A 1 -1.41 15.06 3.13
C MET A 1 -1.58 13.87 2.20
N PHE A 2 -2.66 13.12 2.36
CA PHE A 2 -2.96 11.94 1.55
C PHE A 2 -3.69 12.36 0.26
N GLY A 3 -3.66 11.51 -0.76
CA GLY A 3 -4.43 11.68 -1.98
C GLY A 3 -5.87 11.16 -1.83
N VAL A 4 -6.76 11.54 -2.77
CA VAL A 4 -8.19 11.17 -2.74
C VAL A 4 -8.43 9.66 -2.57
N GLY A 5 -7.62 8.82 -3.24
CA GLY A 5 -7.74 7.36 -3.10
C GLY A 5 -7.36 6.84 -1.72
N GLU A 6 -6.34 7.44 -1.10
CA GLU A 6 -5.88 7.05 0.25
C GLU A 6 -6.87 7.51 1.32
N ASP A 7 -7.45 8.70 1.17
CA ASP A 7 -8.51 9.20 2.05
C ASP A 7 -9.75 8.30 2.01
N MET A 8 -10.07 7.72 0.84
CA MET A 8 -11.15 6.74 0.72
C MET A 8 -10.88 5.48 1.54
N VAL A 9 -9.63 4.96 1.52
CA VAL A 9 -9.25 3.79 2.34
C VAL A 9 -9.43 4.08 3.82
N ILE A 10 -8.93 5.23 4.28
CA ILE A 10 -9.07 5.65 5.69
C ILE A 10 -10.54 5.78 6.08
N SER A 11 -11.36 6.37 5.21
CA SER A 11 -12.80 6.51 5.43
C SER A 11 -13.49 5.16 5.55
N LEU A 12 -13.17 4.20 4.67
CA LEU A 12 -13.74 2.86 4.72
C LEU A 12 -13.35 2.09 5.98
N ILE A 13 -12.10 2.20 6.43
CA ILE A 13 -11.64 1.58 7.69
C ILE A 13 -12.44 2.12 8.87
N ASN A 14 -12.64 3.45 8.92
CA ASN A 14 -13.39 4.10 9.99
C ASN A 14 -14.88 3.76 9.95
N GLN A 15 -15.49 3.74 8.76
CA GLN A 15 -16.91 3.38 8.59
C GLN A 15 -17.17 1.92 8.93
N GLY A 16 -16.22 1.03 8.61
CA GLY A 16 -16.28 -0.38 8.96
C GLY A 16 -15.98 -0.69 10.43
N ASP A 17 -15.66 0.35 11.22
CA ASP A 17 -15.24 0.24 12.63
C ASP A 17 -14.20 -0.86 12.85
N ILE A 18 -13.23 -0.95 11.93
CA ILE A 18 -12.22 -2.00 11.98
C ILE A 18 -11.23 -1.67 13.10
N PRO A 19 -11.08 -2.52 14.13
CA PRO A 19 -10.23 -2.17 15.26
C PRO A 19 -8.75 -2.46 14.95
N PRO A 20 -7.82 -1.56 15.32
CA PRO A 20 -6.40 -1.81 15.22
C PRO A 20 -5.93 -2.86 16.24
N ASN A 21 -4.77 -3.48 16.00
CA ASN A 21 -4.12 -4.44 16.91
C ASN A 21 -4.96 -5.68 17.25
N ARG A 22 -5.95 -6.02 16.42
CA ARG A 22 -6.83 -7.20 16.61
C ARG A 22 -6.53 -8.35 15.66
N GLY A 23 -5.49 -8.24 14.84
CA GLY A 23 -5.07 -9.27 13.89
C GLY A 23 -5.83 -9.27 12.56
N TYR A 24 -6.68 -8.27 12.31
CA TYR A 24 -7.29 -8.07 10.99
C TYR A 24 -6.24 -7.72 9.94
N LYS A 25 -6.40 -8.28 8.74
CA LYS A 25 -5.55 -8.02 7.58
C LYS A 25 -6.36 -7.31 6.52
N LEU A 26 -5.90 -6.13 6.12
CA LEU A 26 -6.55 -5.32 5.11
C LEU A 26 -5.80 -5.43 3.79
N PHE A 27 -6.56 -5.59 2.71
CA PHE A 27 -6.03 -5.74 1.37
C PHE A 27 -6.63 -4.68 0.46
N PHE A 28 -5.80 -4.00 -0.31
CA PHE A 28 -6.25 -2.99 -1.28
C PHE A 28 -5.44 -3.06 -2.57
N ASP A 29 -6.10 -2.69 -3.67
CA ASP A 29 -5.51 -2.67 -5.01
C ASP A 29 -4.53 -1.49 -5.17
N ASN A 30 -3.71 -1.56 -6.22
CA ASN A 30 -2.63 -0.63 -6.53
C ASN A 30 -3.03 0.84 -6.58
N TYR A 31 -4.26 1.12 -7.01
CA TYR A 31 -4.78 2.46 -7.16
C TYR A 31 -4.86 3.19 -5.83
N PHE A 32 -5.16 2.46 -4.76
CA PHE A 32 -5.34 2.96 -3.40
C PHE A 32 -4.08 2.84 -2.55
N SER A 33 -2.97 2.40 -3.12
CA SER A 33 -1.75 2.09 -2.39
C SER A 33 -0.67 3.16 -2.56
N SER A 34 0.03 3.45 -1.46
CA SER A 34 1.31 4.15 -1.45
C SER A 34 2.14 3.72 -0.24
N SER A 35 3.46 3.96 -0.29
CA SER A 35 4.33 3.72 0.86
C SER A 35 3.90 4.53 2.09
N ASN A 36 3.47 5.78 1.90
CA ASN A 36 3.10 6.67 2.99
C ASN A 36 1.82 6.19 3.69
N LEU A 37 0.82 5.73 2.93
CA LEU A 37 -0.41 5.17 3.50
C LEU A 37 -0.11 3.89 4.29
N LEU A 38 0.72 2.99 3.74
CA LEU A 38 1.06 1.73 4.41
C LEU A 38 1.81 1.98 5.73
N CYS A 39 2.79 2.90 5.75
CA CYS A 39 3.48 3.28 6.98
C CYS A 39 2.51 3.88 8.01
N TYR A 40 1.64 4.80 7.58
CA TYR A 40 0.63 5.40 8.47
C TYR A 40 -0.30 4.35 9.09
N LEU A 41 -0.80 3.41 8.29
CA LEU A 41 -1.68 2.35 8.79
C LEU A 41 -0.95 1.39 9.73
N ALA A 42 0.32 1.09 9.45
CA ALA A 42 1.17 0.27 10.34
C ALA A 42 1.40 0.96 11.69
N GLU A 43 1.71 2.27 11.71
CA GLU A 43 1.83 3.07 12.94
C GLU A 43 0.53 3.09 13.76
N LYS A 44 -0.62 3.01 13.07
CA LYS A 44 -1.94 2.90 13.71
C LYS A 44 -2.27 1.48 14.19
N GLY A 45 -1.43 0.48 13.93
CA GLY A 45 -1.63 -0.90 14.36
C GLY A 45 -2.49 -1.74 13.41
N TYR A 46 -2.64 -1.31 12.16
CA TYR A 46 -3.30 -2.11 11.12
C TYR A 46 -2.28 -2.97 10.37
N CYS A 47 -2.63 -4.24 10.17
CA CYS A 47 -1.88 -5.11 9.26
C CYS A 47 -2.46 -4.95 7.85
N THR A 48 -1.65 -4.43 6.92
CA THR A 48 -2.10 -4.10 5.58
C THR A 48 -1.20 -4.75 4.54
N THR A 49 -1.78 -5.08 3.37
CA THR A 49 -1.05 -5.61 2.22
C THR A 49 -1.62 -4.99 0.96
N ALA A 50 -0.76 -4.45 0.12
CA ALA A 50 -1.16 -3.83 -1.12
C ALA A 50 -0.10 -4.03 -2.20
N THR A 51 -0.51 -4.00 -3.45
CA THR A 51 0.39 -4.00 -4.60
C THR A 51 0.77 -2.57 -4.95
N ILE A 52 2.05 -2.20 -4.92
CA ILE A 52 2.46 -0.84 -5.30
C ILE A 52 2.72 -0.78 -6.82
N GLN A 53 2.17 0.22 -7.50
CA GLN A 53 2.50 0.47 -8.91
C GLN A 53 3.96 0.94 -9.03
N ASP A 54 4.70 0.44 -10.04
CA ASP A 54 6.11 0.78 -10.26
C ASP A 54 6.42 2.29 -10.21
N THR A 55 5.54 3.10 -10.80
CA THR A 55 5.67 4.57 -10.84
C THR A 55 5.49 5.25 -9.48
N ARG A 56 5.00 4.52 -8.46
CA ARG A 56 4.67 5.00 -7.10
C ARG A 56 5.62 4.45 -6.03
N THR A 57 6.73 3.86 -6.43
CA THR A 57 7.75 3.28 -5.52
C THR A 57 8.62 4.33 -4.81
N GLY A 58 8.39 5.62 -5.04
CA GLY A 58 8.99 6.69 -4.22
C GLY A 58 10.52 6.78 -4.32
N ARG A 59 11.08 6.85 -5.53
CA ARG A 59 12.53 6.83 -5.82
C ARG A 59 13.27 5.64 -5.20
N CYS A 60 12.56 4.59 -4.78
CA CYS A 60 13.20 3.36 -4.36
C CYS A 60 14.07 2.85 -5.53
N PRO A 61 15.33 2.44 -5.28
CA PRO A 61 16.24 1.97 -6.32
C PRO A 61 15.87 0.55 -6.80
N LEU A 62 14.58 0.30 -7.00
CA LEU A 62 14.08 -0.91 -7.61
C LEU A 62 14.39 -0.89 -9.10
N MET A 63 14.75 -2.06 -9.61
CA MET A 63 14.92 -2.24 -11.03
C MET A 63 13.57 -2.08 -11.71
N ASP A 64 13.50 -1.31 -12.80
CA ASP A 64 12.25 -1.10 -13.51
C ASP A 64 11.78 -2.41 -14.17
N SER A 65 10.46 -2.55 -14.35
CA SER A 65 9.87 -3.76 -14.94
C SER A 65 10.46 -4.15 -16.30
N LYS A 66 10.87 -3.19 -17.15
CA LYS A 66 11.44 -3.54 -18.46
C LYS A 66 12.81 -4.17 -18.30
N SER A 67 13.64 -3.63 -17.41
CA SER A 67 14.95 -4.17 -17.09
C SER A 67 14.85 -5.51 -16.35
N MET A 68 13.86 -5.68 -15.45
CA MET A 68 13.60 -6.95 -14.78
C MET A 68 13.19 -8.05 -15.76
N ASN A 69 12.32 -7.75 -16.73
CA ASN A 69 11.85 -8.74 -17.71
C ASN A 69 12.96 -9.26 -18.65
N LYS A 70 14.07 -8.53 -18.79
CA LYS A 70 15.22 -8.92 -19.61
C LYS A 70 16.23 -9.81 -18.88
N LYS A 71 16.15 -9.90 -17.54
CA LYS A 71 17.03 -10.79 -16.78
C LYS A 71 16.56 -12.23 -16.92
N GLU A 72 17.52 -13.16 -16.89
CA GLU A 72 17.21 -14.57 -16.74
C GLU A 72 16.40 -14.77 -15.45
N ARG A 73 15.28 -15.49 -15.60
CA ARG A 73 14.53 -15.98 -14.45
C ARG A 73 15.26 -17.23 -13.96
N GLY A 74 15.29 -17.41 -12.64
CA GLY A 74 15.89 -18.61 -12.01
C GLY A 74 15.23 -19.89 -12.49
#